data_AF-A0A760BVS1-F1
#
_entry.id   AF-A0A760BVS1-F1
#
_cell.length_a   1.000
_cell.length_b   1.000
_cell.length_c   1.000
_cell.angle_alpha   90.00
_cell.angle_beta   90.00
_cell.angle_gamma   90.00
#
_symmetry.space_group_name_H-M   'P 1'
#
loop_
_entity.id
_entity.type
_entity.pdbx_description
1 polymer ?
#
loop_
_entity_poly.entity_id
_entity_poly.type
_entity_poly.pdbx_seq_one_letter_code
_entity_poly.pdbx_strand_id
1 'polypeptide(L)' 'NEEDVLVYCSDTKEQMVGFHKGKGLFQFFYMNGVEGVCEPSHWMPLPEPPQK' A
#
# COMPACT_ATOMS: atom_id res chain seq x y z
N ASN A 1 -13.06 -6.63 2.10
CA ASN A 1 -11.76 -7.31 2.20
C ASN A 1 -10.68 -6.26 2.27
N GLU A 2 -9.77 -6.42 3.22
CA GLU A 2 -8.49 -5.72 3.21
C GLU A 2 -7.64 -6.43 2.16
N GLU A 3 -7.62 -5.91 0.94
CA GLU A 3 -6.81 -6.46 -0.16
C GLU A 3 -5.50 -5.70 -0.25
N ASP A 4 -4.41 -6.47 -0.40
CA ASP A 4 -3.09 -5.92 -0.64
C ASP A 4 -3.02 -5.30 -2.05
N VAL A 5 -2.46 -4.11 -2.12
CA VAL A 5 -2.30 -3.30 -3.32
C VAL A 5 -0.87 -2.79 -3.46
N LEU A 6 -0.44 -2.53 -4.68
CA LEU A 6 0.73 -1.70 -4.93
C LEU A 6 0.35 -0.24 -4.74
N VAL A 7 1.18 0.48 -4.00
CA VAL A 7 0.97 1.86 -3.60
C VAL A 7 2.16 2.69 -4.05
N TYR A 8 1.90 3.86 -4.64
CA TYR A 8 2.92 4.81 -5.06
C TYR A 8 2.76 6.19 -4.40
N CYS A 9 3.79 6.60 -3.66
CA CYS A 9 3.89 7.88 -2.97
C CYS A 9 4.73 8.85 -3.81
N SER A 10 4.13 9.92 -4.34
CA SER A 10 4.81 10.84 -5.28
C SER A 10 5.83 11.76 -4.62
N ASP A 11 5.67 12.01 -3.33
CA ASP A 11 6.54 12.84 -2.50
C ASP A 11 7.88 12.16 -2.24
N THR A 12 7.86 10.88 -1.85
CA THR A 12 9.07 10.08 -1.62
C THR A 12 9.55 9.35 -2.87
N LYS A 13 8.70 9.26 -3.90
CA LYS A 13 8.90 8.47 -5.12
C LYS A 13 9.06 6.97 -4.82
N GLU A 14 8.51 6.51 -3.71
CA GLU A 14 8.57 5.12 -3.29
C GLU A 14 7.37 4.35 -3.81
N GLN A 15 7.59 3.07 -4.10
CA GLN A 15 6.56 2.11 -4.41
C GLN A 15 6.66 0.94 -3.44
N MET A 16 5.54 0.58 -2.83
CA MET A 16 5.47 -0.43 -1.77
C MET A 16 4.15 -1.20 -1.83
N VAL A 17 4.04 -2.26 -1.04
CA VAL A 17 2.78 -2.98 -0.83
C VAL A 17 2.10 -2.39 0.41
N GLY A 18 0.80 -2.14 0.31
CA GLY A 18 -0.01 -1.77 1.46
C GLY A 18 -1.44 -2.28 1.30
N PHE A 19 -2.29 -2.09 2.31
CA PHE A 19 -3.69 -2.47 2.25
C PHE A 19 -4.62 -1.30 2.59
N HIS A 20 -5.83 -1.33 2.05
CA HIS A 20 -6.84 -0.30 2.29
C HIS A 20 -7.32 -0.30 3.74
N LYS A 21 -7.11 0.82 4.44
CA LYS A 21 -7.64 1.06 5.79
C LYS A 21 -8.96 1.85 5.79
N GLY A 22 -9.39 2.27 4.61
CA GLY A 22 -10.57 3.13 4.40
C GLY A 22 -10.21 4.61 4.38
N LYS A 23 -11.17 5.46 3.98
CA LYS A 23 -11.00 6.91 3.83
C LYS A 23 -9.83 7.34 2.93
N GLY A 24 -9.43 6.49 1.99
CA GLY A 24 -8.30 6.76 1.10
C GLY A 24 -6.91 6.55 1.74
N LEU A 25 -6.85 6.01 2.96
CA LEU A 25 -5.60 5.71 3.64
C LEU A 25 -5.15 4.26 3.36
N PHE A 26 -3.84 4.11 3.22
CA PHE A 26 -3.19 2.83 2.98
C PHE A 26 -2.16 2.58 4.07
N GLN A 27 -2.22 1.40 4.67
CA GLN A 27 -1.24 0.98 5.66
C GLN A 27 -0.18 0.10 5.00
N PHE A 28 1.10 0.44 5.18
CA PHE A 28 2.22 -0.24 4.54
C PHE A 28 3.22 -0.87 5.52
N PHE A 29 3.16 -0.55 6.82
CA PHE A 29 3.81 -1.34 7.86
C PHE A 29 3.05 -1.28 9.20
N TYR A 30 3.32 -2.26 10.06
CA TYR A 30 2.94 -2.26 11.47
C TYR A 30 4.09 -2.80 12.29
N MET A 31 4.54 -2.03 13.28
CA MET A 31 5.62 -2.44 14.18
C MET A 31 5.40 -1.88 15.57
N ASN A 32 5.36 -2.75 16.58
CA ASN A 32 5.25 -2.37 17.99
C ASN A 32 4.08 -1.42 18.31
N GLY A 33 2.89 -1.65 17.71
CA GLY A 33 1.72 -0.79 17.94
C GLY A 33 1.69 0.49 17.11
N VAL A 34 2.73 0.74 16.30
CA VAL A 34 2.81 1.89 15.39
C VAL A 34 2.50 1.43 13.97
N GLU A 35 1.62 2.17 13.32
CA GLU A 35 1.22 1.94 11.93
C GLU A 35 1.87 2.99 11.03
N GLY A 36 2.45 2.53 9.93
CA GLY A 36 2.80 3.39 8.81
C GLY A 36 1.62 3.51 7.88
N VAL A 37 1.05 4.71 7.78
CA VAL A 37 -0.02 5.04 6.82
C VAL A 37 0.45 6.09 5.83
N CYS A 38 -0.03 6.01 4.59
CA CYS A 38 0.21 7.02 3.58
C CYS A 38 -1.08 7.40 2.84
N GLU A 39 -1.05 8.58 2.23
CA GLU A 39 -2.01 9.09 1.26
C GLU A 39 -1.36 9.04 -0.13
N PRO A 40 -1.43 7.90 -0.83
CA PRO A 40 -0.71 7.74 -2.07
C PRO A 40 -1.37 8.49 -3.22
N SER A 41 -0.54 8.88 -4.18
CA SER A 41 -1.00 9.48 -5.42
C SER A 41 -1.66 8.47 -6.35
N HIS A 42 -1.20 7.21 -6.31
CA HIS A 42 -1.67 6.13 -7.15
C HIS A 42 -1.65 4.80 -6.39
N TRP A 43 -2.59 3.92 -6.71
CA TRP A 43 -2.62 2.54 -6.23
C TRP A 43 -3.20 1.62 -7.30
N MET A 44 -2.83 0.34 -7.25
CA MET A 44 -3.39 -0.70 -8.12
C MET A 44 -3.43 -2.04 -7.39
N PRO A 45 -4.32 -2.97 -7.77
CA PRO A 45 -4.25 -4.36 -7.30
C PRO A 45 -2.85 -4.95 -7.53
N LEU A 46 -2.43 -5.88 -6.67
CA LEU A 46 -1.20 -6.63 -6.93
C LEU A 46 -1.28 -7.30 -8.31
N PRO A 47 -0.20 -7.25 -9.11
CA PRO A 47 -0.14 -8.00 -10.36
C PRO A 47 -0.22 -9.50 -10.07
N GLU A 48 -0.59 -10.28 -11.09
CA GLU A 48 -0.55 -11.73 -10.97
C GLU A 48 0.85 -12.20 -10.57
N PRO A 49 0.97 -13.25 -9.74
CA PRO A 49 2.25 -13.87 -9.44
C PRO A 49 2.99 -14.27 -10.72
N PRO A 50 4.33 -14.24 -10.75
CA PRO A 50 5.10 -14.70 -11.90
C PRO A 50 4.70 -16.11 -12.32
N GLN A 51 4.39 -16.28 -13.61
CA GLN A 51 4.13 -17.59 -14.21
C GLN A 51 5.46 -18.21 -14.67
N LYS A 52 5.59 -19.53 -14.57
CA LYS A 52 6.80 -20.27 -14.99
C LYS A 52 6.93 -20.36 -16.50
#